data_AF-A0A975JXI2-F1
#
_entry.id   AF-A0A975JXI2-F1
#
_cell.length_a   1.000
_cell.length_b   1.000
_cell.length_c   1.000
_cell.angle_alpha   90.00
_cell.angle_beta   90.00
_cell.angle_gamma   90.00
#
_symmetry.space_group_name_H-M   'P 1'
#
loop_
_entity.id
_entity.type
_entity.pdbx_description
1 polymer ?
#
loop_
_entity_poly.entity_id
_entity_poly.type
_entity_poly.pdbx_seq_one_letter_code
_entity_poly.pdbx_strand_id
1 'polypeptide(L)'
;MESKAGLNGLSTESAADEELTEKVELARSVINNTHQKLLGVREQLSARTATMDFHSNLELTKNLLESLRTSIGSWHNTVAQSVFTSKSDEDLVQISVTGGGEVRSVKLAREIVNPDDIATLEDFIALVIADLFQQIHYFAKNHLEYRDL
;
A
#
# COMPACT_ATOMS: atom_id res chain seq x y z
N MET A 1 1.64 -63.98 -40.59
CA MET A 1 2.99 -63.44 -40.32
C MET A 1 2.84 -61.93 -40.38
N GLU A 2 2.59 -61.32 -39.22
CA GLU A 2 3.58 -60.55 -38.42
C GLU A 2 3.62 -59.08 -38.89
N SER A 3 3.15 -58.12 -38.07
CA SER A 3 3.95 -57.37 -37.06
C SER A 3 4.77 -56.26 -37.77
N LYS A 4 4.73 -54.96 -37.44
CA LYS A 4 4.63 -54.20 -36.19
C LYS A 4 4.08 -52.80 -36.52
N ALA A 5 3.05 -52.33 -35.82
CA ALA A 5 3.15 -51.43 -34.66
C ALA A 5 3.91 -50.12 -34.96
N GLY A 6 3.13 -49.05 -35.12
CA GLY A 6 3.63 -47.68 -35.20
C GLY A 6 4.24 -47.24 -33.87
N LEU A 7 5.36 -46.54 -33.98
CA LEU A 7 5.99 -45.75 -32.93
C LEU A 7 6.38 -44.40 -33.55
N ASN A 8 5.39 -43.54 -33.76
CA ASN A 8 5.61 -42.10 -33.90
C ASN A 8 5.28 -41.46 -32.56
N GLY A 9 6.26 -41.41 -31.68
CA GLY A 9 6.12 -40.86 -30.33
C GLY A 9 7.49 -40.69 -29.70
N LEU A 10 8.36 -39.89 -30.32
CA LEU A 10 9.65 -39.52 -29.71
C LEU A 10 10.21 -38.23 -30.34
N SER A 11 9.55 -37.09 -30.14
CA SER A 11 10.15 -35.78 -30.48
C SER A 11 9.66 -34.60 -29.62
N THR A 12 8.81 -34.81 -28.61
CA THR A 12 8.26 -33.70 -27.79
C THR A 12 8.82 -33.64 -26.37
N GLU A 13 9.65 -34.59 -25.95
CA GLU A 13 10.15 -34.70 -24.57
C GLU A 13 11.47 -33.93 -24.35
N SER A 14 12.25 -33.71 -25.41
CA SER A 14 13.60 -33.12 -25.32
C SER A 14 13.63 -31.61 -25.10
N ALA A 15 12.65 -30.86 -25.62
CA ALA A 15 12.64 -29.40 -25.51
C ALA A 15 12.14 -28.92 -24.14
N ALA A 16 11.23 -29.68 -23.52
CA ALA A 16 10.69 -29.36 -22.19
C ALA A 16 11.73 -29.60 -21.07
N ASP A 17 12.59 -30.61 -21.23
CA ASP A 17 13.67 -30.94 -20.28
C ASP A 17 14.83 -29.94 -20.36
N GLU A 18 15.11 -29.39 -21.55
CA GLU A 18 16.12 -28.35 -21.77
C GLU A 18 15.68 -27.00 -21.16
N GLU A 19 14.41 -26.62 -21.35
CA GLU A 19 13.82 -25.41 -20.72
C GLU A 19 13.76 -25.54 -19.19
N LEU A 20 13.45 -26.73 -18.67
CA LEU A 20 13.47 -26.97 -17.22
C LEU A 20 14.89 -26.88 -16.66
N THR A 21 15.88 -27.41 -17.38
CA THR A 21 17.29 -27.39 -16.97
C THR A 21 17.82 -25.95 -16.92
N GLU A 22 17.52 -25.13 -17.93
CA GLU A 22 17.91 -23.71 -17.97
C GLU A 22 17.29 -22.91 -16.82
N LYS A 23 15.99 -23.13 -16.52
CA LYS A 23 15.32 -22.47 -15.37
C LYS A 23 15.92 -22.88 -14.03
N VAL A 24 16.30 -24.14 -13.87
CA VAL A 24 16.95 -24.64 -12.64
C VAL A 24 18.34 -24.05 -12.48
N GLU A 25 19.11 -23.92 -13.55
CA GLU A 25 20.44 -23.32 -13.52
C GLU A 25 20.39 -21.82 -13.22
N LEU A 26 19.42 -21.10 -13.83
CA LEU A 26 19.15 -19.71 -13.51
C LEU A 26 18.76 -19.53 -12.03
N ALA A 27 17.87 -20.38 -11.51
CA ALA A 27 17.47 -20.34 -10.11
C ALA A 27 18.67 -20.57 -9.16
N ARG A 28 19.55 -21.51 -9.48
CA ARG A 28 20.79 -21.75 -8.69
C ARG A 28 21.73 -20.55 -8.74
N SER A 29 21.89 -19.93 -9.90
CA SER A 29 22.71 -18.72 -10.06
C SER A 29 22.17 -17.55 -9.22
N VAL A 30 20.85 -17.32 -9.27
CA VAL A 30 20.17 -16.28 -8.47
C VAL A 30 20.32 -16.55 -6.97
N ILE A 31 20.13 -17.78 -6.51
CA ILE A 31 20.30 -18.18 -5.11
C ILE A 31 21.74 -17.94 -4.64
N ASN A 32 22.73 -18.36 -5.43
CA ASN A 32 24.14 -18.19 -5.09
C ASN A 32 24.54 -16.71 -5.04
N ASN A 33 24.09 -15.91 -6.01
CA ASN A 33 24.36 -14.47 -6.03
C ASN A 33 23.74 -13.76 -4.81
N THR A 34 22.50 -14.14 -4.47
CA THR A 34 21.80 -13.60 -3.30
C THR A 34 22.50 -14.00 -2.00
N HIS A 35 22.94 -15.26 -1.89
CA HIS A 35 23.68 -15.74 -0.72
C HIS A 35 24.99 -14.98 -0.51
N GLN A 36 25.77 -14.74 -1.57
CA GLN A 36 27.02 -13.99 -1.49
C GLN A 36 26.80 -12.51 -1.10
N LYS A 37 25.75 -11.88 -1.62
CA LYS A 37 25.36 -10.52 -1.22
C LYS A 37 24.97 -10.45 0.27
N LEU A 38 24.20 -11.43 0.76
CA LEU A 38 23.81 -11.49 2.18
C LEU A 38 25.00 -11.73 3.10
N LEU A 39 25.97 -12.55 2.69
CA LEU A 39 27.22 -12.75 3.44
C LEU A 39 28.01 -11.43 3.55
N GLY A 40 28.13 -10.68 2.46
CA GLY A 40 28.78 -9.36 2.45
C GLY A 40 28.08 -8.36 3.35
N VAL A 41 26.73 -8.31 3.32
CA VAL A 41 25.94 -7.47 4.23
C VAL A 41 26.15 -7.88 5.69
N ARG A 42 26.15 -9.19 5.99
CA ARG A 42 26.40 -9.70 7.33
C ARG A 42 27.77 -9.29 7.86
N GLU A 43 28.80 -9.38 7.03
CA GLU A 43 30.18 -9.01 7.40
C GLU A 43 30.31 -7.50 7.66
N GLN A 44 29.70 -6.67 6.81
CA GLN A 44 29.62 -5.22 7.02
C GLN A 44 28.87 -4.86 8.31
N LEU A 45 27.77 -5.56 8.62
CA LEU A 45 27.03 -5.38 9.87
C LEU A 45 27.86 -5.85 11.09
N SER A 46 28.55 -6.99 11.02
CA SER A 46 29.38 -7.46 12.13
C SER A 46 30.57 -6.53 12.40
N ALA A 47 31.20 -5.99 11.34
CA ALA A 47 32.30 -5.04 11.47
C ALA A 47 31.84 -3.69 12.05
N ARG A 48 30.64 -3.21 11.66
CA ARG A 48 30.01 -2.03 12.27
C ARG A 48 29.65 -2.26 13.73
N THR A 49 29.10 -3.44 14.06
CA THR A 49 28.65 -3.75 15.42
C THR A 49 29.82 -3.89 16.39
N ALA A 50 30.99 -4.35 15.91
CA ALA A 50 32.20 -4.49 16.71
C ALA A 50 32.95 -3.17 16.98
N THR A 51 32.59 -2.06 16.32
CA THR A 51 33.32 -0.76 16.40
C THR A 51 32.43 0.44 16.73
N MET A 52 31.11 0.26 16.92
CA MET A 52 30.19 1.35 17.25
C MET A 52 30.05 1.56 18.76
N ASP A 53 30.76 2.56 19.29
CA ASP A 53 30.60 3.02 20.67
C ASP A 53 29.18 3.54 20.94
N PHE A 54 28.74 3.45 22.21
CA PHE A 54 27.42 3.89 22.69
C PHE A 54 27.00 5.29 22.19
N HIS A 55 27.97 6.21 22.03
CA HIS A 55 27.74 7.57 21.53
C HIS A 55 27.16 7.58 20.10
N SER A 56 27.67 6.74 19.21
CA SER A 56 27.19 6.62 17.83
C SER A 56 25.75 6.08 17.78
N ASN A 57 25.42 5.11 18.65
CA ASN A 57 24.07 4.57 18.75
C ASN A 57 23.07 5.61 19.29
N LEU A 58 23.49 6.45 20.24
CA LEU A 58 22.67 7.54 20.76
C LEU A 58 22.37 8.58 19.68
N GLU A 59 23.37 8.99 18.89
CA GLU A 59 23.18 9.94 17.80
C GLU A 59 22.28 9.39 16.68
N LEU A 60 22.43 8.11 16.32
CA LEU A 60 21.51 7.44 15.39
C LEU A 60 20.08 7.43 15.93
N THR A 61 19.90 7.19 17.22
CA THR A 61 18.59 7.19 17.87
C THR A 61 17.97 8.58 17.87
N LYS A 62 18.75 9.64 18.17
CA LYS A 62 18.27 11.03 18.11
C LYS A 62 17.83 11.42 16.70
N ASN A 63 18.66 11.10 15.70
CA ASN A 63 18.35 11.40 14.31
C ASN A 63 17.10 10.64 13.85
N LEU A 64 16.94 9.37 14.25
CA LEU A 64 15.72 8.60 14.00
C LEU A 64 14.50 9.25 14.63
N LEU A 65 14.56 9.60 15.93
CA LEU A 65 13.45 10.25 16.65
C LEU A 65 13.06 11.59 16.01
N GLU A 66 14.03 12.41 15.61
CA GLU A 66 13.77 13.69 14.98
C GLU A 66 13.15 13.54 13.59
N SER A 67 13.63 12.57 12.80
CA SER A 67 13.05 12.26 11.49
C SER A 67 11.61 11.71 11.62
N LEU A 68 11.35 10.86 12.62
CA LEU A 68 10.01 10.36 12.93
C LEU A 68 9.07 11.50 13.36
N ARG A 69 9.52 12.36 14.29
CA ARG A 69 8.75 13.53 14.73
C ARG A 69 8.37 14.44 13.57
N THR A 70 9.36 14.78 12.74
CA THR A 70 9.15 15.65 11.57
C THR A 70 8.17 15.01 10.60
N SER A 71 8.35 13.71 10.32
CA SER A 71 7.48 12.97 9.41
C SER A 71 6.04 12.85 9.92
N ILE A 72 5.84 12.61 11.22
CA ILE A 72 4.49 12.54 11.81
C ILE A 72 3.84 13.92 11.77
N GLY A 73 4.59 14.99 12.06
CA GLY A 73 4.09 16.36 12.00
C GLY A 73 3.66 16.77 10.60
N SER A 74 4.47 16.48 9.57
CA SER A 74 4.10 16.78 8.19
C SER A 74 2.91 15.95 7.72
N TRP A 75 2.85 14.66 8.06
CA TRP A 75 1.70 13.80 7.75
C TRP A 75 0.41 14.31 8.40
N HIS A 76 0.46 14.66 9.69
CA HIS A 76 -0.71 15.18 10.39
C HIS A 76 -1.25 16.44 9.72
N ASN A 77 -0.35 17.34 9.31
CA ASN A 77 -0.74 18.54 8.57
C ASN A 77 -1.35 18.20 7.20
N THR A 78 -0.76 17.27 6.44
CA THR A 78 -1.29 16.83 5.15
C THR A 78 -2.69 16.25 5.27
N VAL A 79 -2.93 15.35 6.23
CA VAL A 79 -4.27 14.79 6.45
C VAL A 79 -5.23 15.90 6.86
N ALA A 80 -4.84 16.75 7.83
CA ALA A 80 -5.70 17.81 8.34
C ALA A 80 -6.15 18.81 7.27
N GLN A 81 -5.29 19.12 6.30
CA GLN A 81 -5.55 20.11 5.24
C GLN A 81 -6.17 19.51 3.96
N SER A 82 -6.06 18.20 3.76
CA SER A 82 -6.63 17.52 2.60
C SER A 82 -8.16 17.63 2.60
N VAL A 83 -8.75 17.94 1.45
CA VAL A 83 -10.20 18.08 1.28
C VAL A 83 -10.76 16.79 0.69
N PHE A 84 -11.76 16.24 1.36
CA PHE A 84 -12.52 15.07 0.95
C PHE A 84 -13.91 15.51 0.53
N THR A 85 -14.46 14.88 -0.50
CA THR A 85 -15.80 15.17 -0.98
C THR A 85 -16.52 13.86 -1.20
N SER A 86 -17.69 13.72 -0.60
CA SER A 86 -18.60 12.61 -0.85
C SER A 86 -19.95 13.15 -1.28
N LYS A 87 -20.72 12.26 -1.91
CA LYS A 87 -22.06 12.55 -2.39
C LYS A 87 -22.96 11.36 -2.13
N SER A 88 -24.25 11.63 -1.99
CA SER A 88 -25.26 10.58 -1.95
C SER A 88 -25.46 9.99 -3.34
N ASP A 89 -26.14 8.86 -3.38
CA ASP A 89 -26.72 8.35 -4.62
C ASP A 89 -27.57 9.44 -5.28
N GLU A 90 -27.50 9.50 -6.61
CA GLU A 90 -28.17 10.51 -7.47
C GLU A 90 -27.76 11.98 -7.24
N ASP A 91 -26.59 12.24 -6.62
CA ASP A 91 -26.06 13.60 -6.42
C ASP A 91 -26.99 14.53 -5.57
N LEU A 92 -27.92 13.97 -4.81
CA LEU A 92 -28.90 14.72 -4.00
C LEU A 92 -28.26 15.53 -2.88
N VAL A 93 -27.22 14.99 -2.25
CA VAL A 93 -26.44 15.63 -1.19
C VAL A 93 -24.96 15.53 -1.55
N GLN A 94 -24.22 16.62 -1.45
CA GLN A 94 -22.77 16.64 -1.57
C GLN A 94 -22.17 17.42 -0.41
N ILE A 95 -21.17 16.84 0.26
CA ILE A 95 -20.49 17.46 1.39
C ILE A 95 -18.98 17.38 1.16
N SER A 96 -18.28 18.49 1.41
CA SER A 96 -16.82 18.55 1.41
C SER A 96 -16.30 18.91 2.80
N VAL A 97 -15.35 18.13 3.32
CA VAL A 97 -14.78 18.28 4.67
C VAL A 97 -13.26 18.13 4.58
N THR A 98 -12.52 18.90 5.38
CA THR A 98 -11.08 18.66 5.53
C THR A 98 -10.83 17.41 6.37
N GLY A 99 -9.68 16.75 6.24
CA GLY A 99 -9.35 15.64 7.15
C GLY A 99 -9.24 16.05 8.62
N GLY A 100 -9.14 17.36 8.91
CA GLY A 100 -9.25 17.93 10.25
C GLY A 100 -10.69 18.13 10.76
N GLY A 101 -11.71 17.80 9.95
CA GLY A 101 -13.12 17.89 10.32
C GLY A 101 -13.81 19.23 10.00
N GLU A 102 -13.14 20.13 9.27
CA GLU A 102 -13.73 21.42 8.91
C GLU A 102 -14.60 21.29 7.65
N VAL A 103 -15.89 21.62 7.75
CA VAL A 103 -16.82 21.60 6.62
C VAL A 103 -16.49 22.76 5.67
N ARG A 104 -16.22 22.44 4.40
CA ARG A 104 -15.91 23.42 3.34
C ARG A 104 -17.12 23.74 2.47
N SER A 105 -17.96 22.75 2.18
CA SER A 105 -19.17 22.98 1.40
C SER A 105 -20.24 21.93 1.69
N VAL A 106 -21.50 22.35 1.57
CA VAL A 106 -22.67 21.49 1.58
C VAL A 106 -23.55 21.92 0.41
N LYS A 107 -23.95 20.99 -0.44
CA LYS A 107 -24.87 21.21 -1.56
C LYS A 107 -26.01 20.21 -1.46
N LEU A 108 -27.23 20.71 -1.63
CA LEU A 108 -28.46 19.92 -1.59
C LEU A 108 -29.24 20.17 -2.89
N ALA A 109 -29.69 19.10 -3.53
CA ALA A 109 -30.63 19.18 -4.64
C ALA A 109 -31.98 19.70 -4.15
N ARG A 110 -32.71 20.43 -4.98
CA ARG A 110 -33.99 21.03 -4.56
C ARG A 110 -35.05 19.97 -4.24
N GLU A 111 -35.01 18.85 -4.95
CA GLU A 111 -35.96 17.74 -4.80
C GLU A 111 -35.87 17.02 -3.46
N ILE A 112 -34.72 17.05 -2.78
CA ILE A 112 -34.57 16.43 -1.44
C ILE A 112 -34.95 17.39 -0.30
N VAL A 113 -35.18 18.68 -0.58
CA VAL A 113 -35.57 19.66 0.43
C VAL A 113 -37.09 19.71 0.54
N ASN A 114 -37.65 18.75 1.27
CA ASN A 114 -39.09 18.66 1.56
C ASN A 114 -39.36 18.93 3.06
N PRO A 115 -40.10 20.00 3.44
CA PRO A 115 -40.42 20.27 4.83
C PRO A 115 -41.32 19.21 5.47
N ASP A 116 -42.08 18.45 4.68
CA ASP A 116 -42.94 17.37 5.16
C ASP A 116 -42.18 16.05 5.33
N ASP A 117 -40.93 15.97 4.86
CA ASP A 117 -40.08 14.78 4.93
C ASP A 117 -38.60 15.14 5.19
N ILE A 118 -38.36 15.64 6.40
CA ILE A 118 -36.99 16.00 6.87
C ILE A 118 -36.16 14.73 7.14
N ALA A 119 -36.80 13.64 7.57
CA ALA A 119 -36.12 12.40 7.94
C ALA A 119 -35.30 11.83 6.77
N THR A 120 -35.87 11.81 5.57
CA THR A 120 -35.15 11.35 4.37
C THR A 120 -33.93 12.23 4.08
N LEU A 121 -34.02 13.56 4.23
CA LEU A 121 -32.87 14.46 4.06
C LEU A 121 -31.77 14.19 5.08
N GLU A 122 -32.13 13.98 6.35
CA GLU A 122 -31.20 13.65 7.43
C GLU A 122 -30.47 12.33 7.16
N ASP A 123 -31.18 11.31 6.67
CA ASP A 123 -30.62 10.01 6.32
C ASP A 123 -29.56 10.13 5.20
N PHE A 124 -29.85 10.89 4.15
CA PHE A 124 -28.87 11.14 3.08
C PHE A 124 -27.64 11.89 3.59
N ILE A 125 -27.83 12.90 4.43
CA ILE A 125 -26.71 13.63 5.04
C ILE A 125 -25.85 12.68 5.89
N ALA A 126 -26.49 11.85 6.73
CA ALA A 126 -25.79 10.88 7.57
C ALA A 126 -25.00 9.86 6.75
N LEU A 127 -25.58 9.36 5.64
CA LEU A 127 -24.92 8.45 4.71
C LEU A 127 -23.64 9.07 4.12
N VAL A 128 -23.74 10.30 3.60
CA VAL A 128 -22.60 11.02 2.99
C VAL A 128 -21.50 11.31 4.02
N ILE A 129 -21.88 11.66 5.25
CA ILE A 129 -20.92 11.89 6.34
C ILE A 129 -20.21 10.59 6.73
N ALA A 130 -20.93 9.47 6.81
CA ALA A 130 -20.33 8.17 7.10
C ALA A 130 -19.29 7.77 6.05
N ASP A 131 -19.61 7.97 4.77
CA ASP A 131 -18.67 7.72 3.67
C ASP A 131 -17.45 8.65 3.72
N LEU A 132 -17.63 9.95 4.01
CA LEU A 132 -16.52 10.88 4.22
C LEU A 132 -15.56 10.40 5.32
N PHE A 133 -16.08 9.92 6.45
CA PHE A 133 -15.24 9.40 7.52
C PHE A 133 -14.48 8.14 7.11
N GLN A 134 -15.09 7.27 6.30
CA GLN A 134 -14.39 6.11 5.74
C GLN A 134 -13.27 6.53 4.78
N GLN A 135 -13.51 7.52 3.90
CA GLN A 135 -12.50 8.04 3.00
C GLN A 135 -11.31 8.66 3.77
N ILE A 136 -11.59 9.49 4.78
CA ILE A 136 -10.56 10.11 5.62
C ILE A 136 -9.77 9.02 6.36
N HIS A 137 -10.45 8.02 6.93
CA HIS A 137 -9.80 6.92 7.64
C HIS A 137 -8.91 6.09 6.72
N TYR A 138 -9.39 5.75 5.53
CA TYR A 138 -8.63 5.00 4.52
C TYR A 138 -7.40 5.79 4.05
N PHE A 139 -7.56 7.09 3.79
CA PHE A 139 -6.45 7.98 3.43
C PHE A 139 -5.41 8.03 4.55
N ALA A 140 -5.84 8.23 5.80
CA ALA A 140 -4.95 8.27 6.95
C ALA A 140 -4.20 6.94 7.15
N LYS A 141 -4.87 5.80 6.96
CA LYS A 141 -4.29 4.46 7.12
C LYS A 141 -3.28 4.13 6.01
N ASN A 142 -3.64 4.29 4.74
CA ASN A 142 -2.79 3.80 3.65
C ASN A 142 -1.56 4.67 3.41
N HIS A 143 -1.62 5.95 3.79
CA HIS A 143 -0.44 6.81 3.70
C HIS A 143 0.60 6.49 4.79
N LEU A 144 0.25 5.68 5.80
CA LEU A 144 1.19 5.11 6.78
C LEU A 144 1.82 3.79 6.27
N GLU A 145 1.12 3.01 5.45
CA GLU A 145 1.56 1.69 4.96
C GLU A 145 2.49 1.74 3.72
N TYR A 146 2.44 2.80 2.90
CA TYR A 146 3.21 2.88 1.64
C TYR A 146 4.61 3.53 1.75
N ARG A 147 5.16 3.67 2.97
CA ARG A 147 6.50 4.24 3.18
C ARG A 147 7.65 3.22 3.19
N ASP A 148 7.34 1.93 3.01
CA ASP A 148 8.29 0.81 3.13
C ASP A 148 8.54 0.03 1.81
N LEU A 149 8.23 0.62 0.64
CA LEU A 149 8.62 0.11 -0.69
C LEU A 149 9.53 1.10 -1.41
#